data_AF-A0A1V1UBV9-F1
#
_entry.id   AF-A0A1V1UBV9-F1
#
_cell.length_a   1.000
_cell.length_b   1.000
_cell.length_c   1.000
_cell.angle_alpha   90.00
_cell.angle_beta   90.00
_cell.angle_gamma   90.00
#
_symmetry.space_group_name_H-M   'P 1'
#
loop_
_entity.id
_entity.type
_entity.pdbx_description
1 polymer ?
#
loop_
_entity_poly.entity_id
_entity_poly.type
_entity_poly.pdbx_seq_one_letter_code
_entity_poly.pdbx_strand_id
1 'polypeptide(L)'
;MKKILFTTAVAMTALATAATAQSAPSYGYTTAIKGGTSTVMPPANHAGQWWTHPSGCEYSRTGRPGEVVWYLIINTARPECPTYIATRGGADIY
;
A
#
# COMPACT_ATOMS: atom_id res chain seq x y z
N MET A 1 -5.12 -11.97 -64.17
CA MET A 1 -4.47 -11.34 -62.99
C MET A 1 -5.05 -12.00 -61.74
N LYS A 2 -4.26 -12.74 -60.98
CA LYS A 2 -4.71 -13.38 -59.73
C LYS A 2 -3.66 -13.07 -58.66
N LYS A 3 -3.93 -12.05 -57.85
CA LYS A 3 -3.03 -11.61 -56.78
C LYS A 3 -3.34 -12.46 -55.55
N ILE A 4 -2.44 -13.37 -55.22
CA ILE A 4 -2.51 -14.19 -54.01
C ILE A 4 -2.05 -13.30 -52.86
N LEU A 5 -2.98 -12.96 -51.97
CA LEU A 5 -2.70 -12.22 -50.75
C LEU A 5 -2.19 -13.22 -49.70
N PHE A 6 -0.93 -13.08 -49.30
CA PHE A 6 -0.38 -13.78 -48.14
C PHE A 6 -0.88 -13.09 -46.87
N THR A 7 -1.76 -13.75 -46.14
CA THR A 7 -2.18 -13.34 -44.79
C THR A 7 -1.15 -13.80 -43.78
N THR A 8 -0.30 -12.89 -43.32
CA THR A 8 0.58 -13.08 -42.16
C THR A 8 -0.25 -13.01 -40.88
N ALA A 9 -0.54 -14.18 -40.29
CA ALA A 9 -1.11 -14.27 -38.95
C ALA A 9 -0.01 -14.01 -37.91
N VAL A 10 -0.02 -12.85 -37.27
CA VAL A 10 0.82 -12.56 -36.10
C VAL A 10 0.15 -13.20 -34.89
N ALA A 11 0.72 -14.31 -34.39
CA ALA A 11 0.29 -14.94 -33.15
C ALA A 11 0.72 -14.07 -31.97
N MET A 12 -0.23 -13.33 -31.37
CA MET A 12 -0.01 -12.67 -30.08
C MET A 12 -0.08 -13.73 -28.97
N THR A 13 1.08 -14.19 -28.51
CA THR A 13 1.19 -14.98 -27.28
C THR A 13 0.84 -14.07 -26.09
N ALA A 14 -0.39 -14.20 -25.59
CA ALA A 14 -0.79 -13.58 -24.33
C ALA A 14 -0.03 -14.28 -23.19
N LEU A 15 0.96 -13.61 -22.60
CA LEU A 15 1.52 -14.01 -21.31
C LEU A 15 0.46 -13.73 -20.24
N ALA A 16 -0.35 -14.73 -19.92
CA ALA A 16 -1.21 -14.70 -18.75
C ALA A 16 -0.33 -14.87 -17.51
N THR A 17 0.14 -13.76 -16.94
CA THR A 17 0.78 -13.76 -15.62
C THR A 17 -0.31 -14.03 -14.59
N ALA A 18 -0.38 -15.26 -14.08
CA ALA A 18 -1.23 -15.59 -12.95
C ALA A 18 -0.70 -14.84 -11.72
N ALA A 19 -1.35 -13.73 -11.37
CA ALA A 19 -1.09 -13.05 -10.11
C ALA A 19 -1.67 -13.92 -8.98
N THR A 20 -0.80 -14.62 -8.25
CA THR A 20 -1.20 -15.29 -7.02
C THR A 20 -1.29 -14.24 -5.91
N ALA A 21 -2.49 -14.02 -5.38
CA ALA A 21 -2.66 -13.18 -4.18
C ALA A 21 -1.97 -13.88 -3.00
N GLN A 22 -0.85 -13.34 -2.55
CA GLN A 22 -0.14 -13.85 -1.39
C GLN A 22 -0.86 -13.38 -0.13
N SER A 23 -1.64 -14.26 0.48
CA SER A 23 -2.27 -14.00 1.78
C SER A 23 -1.20 -14.08 2.88
N ALA A 24 -0.90 -12.94 3.49
CA ALA A 24 -0.03 -12.87 4.66
C ALA A 24 -0.70 -13.58 5.85
N PRO A 25 0.04 -14.38 6.64
CA PRO A 25 -0.51 -15.04 7.80
C PRO A 25 -1.05 -14.01 8.81
N SER A 26 -2.28 -14.24 9.28
CA SER A 26 -2.98 -13.47 10.32
C SER A 26 -2.37 -13.75 11.70
N TYR A 27 -1.10 -13.44 11.89
CA TYR A 27 -0.44 -13.46 13.20
C TYR A 27 0.24 -12.12 13.43
N GLY A 28 -0.60 -11.10 13.60
CA GLY A 28 -0.18 -9.78 13.99
C GLY A 28 -1.43 -9.03 14.36
N TYR A 29 -1.45 -8.45 15.56
CA TYR A 29 -2.44 -7.45 15.92
C TYR A 29 -2.30 -6.32 14.89
N THR A 30 -3.07 -6.34 13.80
CA THR A 30 -3.06 -5.28 12.80
C THR A 30 -3.84 -4.11 13.37
N THR A 31 -3.25 -3.48 14.39
CA THR A 31 -3.79 -2.27 14.97
C THR A 31 -3.58 -1.15 13.96
N ALA A 32 -4.69 -0.51 13.60
CA ALA A 32 -4.74 0.55 12.62
C ALA A 32 -5.21 1.82 13.31
N ILE A 33 -4.54 2.94 13.05
CA ILE A 33 -5.07 4.25 13.39
C ILE A 33 -5.72 4.85 12.15
N LYS A 34 -6.99 5.21 12.27
CA LYS A 34 -7.77 5.88 11.23
C LYS A 34 -7.77 7.39 11.48
N GLY A 35 -7.81 8.18 10.41
CA GLY A 35 -7.85 9.63 10.49
C GLY A 35 -9.00 10.10 11.39
N GLY A 36 -8.71 10.99 12.33
CA GLY A 36 -9.69 11.49 13.30
C GLY A 36 -9.99 10.57 14.49
N THR A 37 -9.44 9.35 14.56
CA THR A 37 -9.67 8.43 15.69
C THR A 37 -8.56 8.43 16.74
N SER A 38 -7.47 9.15 16.51
CA SER A 38 -6.34 9.29 17.43
C SER A 38 -5.86 10.74 17.46
N THR A 39 -5.37 11.16 18.62
CA THR A 39 -4.67 12.45 18.78
C THR A 39 -3.20 12.36 18.37
N VAL A 40 -2.65 11.15 18.24
CA VAL A 40 -1.26 10.89 17.89
C VAL A 40 -1.19 10.34 16.48
N MET A 41 -0.90 11.23 15.54
CA MET A 41 -0.75 10.94 14.12
C MET A 41 0.16 11.98 13.46
N PRO A 42 0.74 11.67 12.29
CA PRO A 42 1.47 12.64 11.50
C PRO A 42 0.61 13.88 11.18
N PRO A 43 1.16 15.10 11.29
CA PRO A 43 0.46 16.32 10.90
C PRO A 43 -0.03 16.27 9.45
N ALA A 44 -1.18 16.86 9.15
CA ALA A 44 -1.74 16.88 7.80
C ALA A 44 -0.81 17.56 6.77
N ASN A 45 0.00 18.52 7.22
CA ASN A 45 0.99 19.24 6.42
C ASN A 45 2.41 18.63 6.50
N HIS A 46 2.56 17.42 7.07
CA HIS A 46 3.86 16.75 7.12
C HIS A 46 4.35 16.46 5.69
N ALA A 47 5.47 17.09 5.31
CA ALA A 47 6.01 16.99 3.95
C ALA A 47 6.94 15.78 3.76
N GLY A 48 7.49 15.23 4.85
CA GLY A 48 8.50 14.17 4.79
C GLY A 48 7.94 12.80 4.39
N GLN A 49 8.85 11.97 3.89
CA GLN A 49 8.63 10.55 3.59
C GLN A 49 8.57 9.68 4.85
N TRP A 50 9.09 10.18 5.98
CA TRP A 50 9.24 9.46 7.23
C TRP A 50 8.61 10.22 8.39
N TRP A 51 8.05 9.51 9.37
CA TRP A 51 7.53 10.08 10.61
C TRP A 51 7.78 9.14 11.78
N THR A 52 8.06 9.70 12.95
CA THR A 52 8.31 8.95 14.18
C THR A 52 7.18 9.18 15.17
N HIS A 53 6.53 8.10 15.59
CA HIS A 53 5.52 8.11 16.63
C HIS A 53 6.16 8.42 17.99
N PRO A 54 5.49 9.12 18.92
CA PRO A 54 6.02 9.40 20.26
C PRO A 54 6.46 8.17 21.07
N SER A 55 5.94 6.97 20.78
CA SER A 55 6.43 5.71 21.38
C SER A 55 7.76 5.22 20.78
N GLY A 56 8.28 5.89 19.75
CA GLY A 56 9.50 5.55 19.03
C GLY A 56 9.33 4.49 17.93
N CYS A 57 8.12 4.31 17.40
CA CYS A 57 7.88 3.54 16.19
C CYS A 57 8.09 4.45 14.97
N GLU A 58 8.73 3.97 13.93
CA GLU A 58 8.97 4.76 12.71
C GLU A 58 8.09 4.28 11.57
N TYR A 59 7.66 5.23 10.71
CA TYR A 59 6.75 4.95 9.62
C TYR A 59 7.23 5.57 8.31
N SER A 60 6.99 4.86 7.21
CA SER A 60 7.12 5.38 5.84
C SER A 60 5.76 5.82 5.31
N ARG A 61 5.74 6.93 4.57
CA ARG A 61 4.55 7.44 3.88
C ARG A 61 4.31 6.72 2.55
N THR A 62 3.09 6.33 2.26
CA THR A 62 2.67 5.86 0.93
C THR A 62 1.16 6.04 0.74
N GLY A 63 0.61 5.60 -0.38
CA GLY A 63 -0.82 5.64 -0.67
C GLY A 63 -1.12 5.83 -2.16
N ARG A 64 -2.36 5.53 -2.57
CA ARG A 64 -2.85 5.89 -3.90
C ARG A 64 -2.95 7.42 -4.04
N PRO A 65 -3.12 7.96 -5.26
CA PRO A 65 -3.41 9.39 -5.43
C PRO A 65 -4.57 9.84 -4.53
N GLY A 66 -4.31 10.82 -3.66
CA GLY A 66 -5.29 11.34 -2.70
C GLY A 66 -5.31 10.63 -1.35
N GLU A 67 -4.50 9.58 -1.15
CA GLU A 67 -4.35 8.88 0.13
C GLU A 67 -3.03 9.25 0.81
N VAL A 68 -3.03 9.11 2.13
CA VAL A 68 -1.86 9.26 2.99
C VAL A 68 -1.95 8.17 4.05
N VAL A 69 -1.19 7.11 3.83
CA VAL A 69 -1.07 5.97 4.73
C VAL A 69 0.39 5.86 5.17
N TRP A 70 0.59 5.64 6.46
CA TRP A 70 1.90 5.50 7.07
C TRP A 70 2.06 4.04 7.51
N TYR A 71 3.03 3.34 6.95
CA TYR A 71 3.28 1.93 7.29
C TYR A 71 4.48 1.82 8.22
N LEU A 72 4.35 0.96 9.23
CA LEU A 72 5.41 0.71 10.20
C LEU A 72 6.67 0.20 9.50
N ILE A 73 7.81 0.82 9.80
CA ILE A 73 9.13 0.29 9.48
C ILE A 73 9.40 -0.85 10.45
N ILE A 74 9.39 -2.07 9.93
CA ILE A 74 9.39 -3.30 10.75
C ILE A 74 10.59 -3.41 11.71
N ASN A 75 11.72 -2.78 11.39
CA ASN A 75 12.90 -2.71 12.25
C ASN A 75 12.65 -2.00 13.59
N THR A 76 11.60 -1.17 13.68
CA THR A 76 11.21 -0.43 14.89
C THR A 76 9.95 -0.99 15.55
N ALA A 77 9.45 -2.14 15.06
CA ALA A 77 8.21 -2.73 15.50
C ALA A 77 8.27 -3.19 16.96
N ARG A 78 7.23 -2.82 17.70
CA ARG A 78 6.98 -3.19 19.09
C ARG A 78 5.48 -3.45 19.27
N PRO A 79 5.05 -4.18 20.31
CA PRO A 79 3.64 -4.55 20.51
C PRO A 79 2.67 -3.35 20.53
N GLU A 80 3.15 -2.19 20.98
CA GLU A 80 2.38 -0.94 21.03
C GLU A 80 2.33 -0.17 19.70
N CYS A 81 3.08 -0.59 18.68
CA CYS A 81 3.11 0.09 17.39
C CYS A 81 1.91 -0.31 16.53
N PRO A 82 1.06 0.64 16.11
CA PRO A 82 0.15 0.43 14.98
C PRO A 82 0.89 -0.11 13.77
N THR A 83 0.29 -1.08 13.09
CA THR A 83 0.86 -1.59 11.82
C THR A 83 0.78 -0.53 10.73
N TYR A 84 -0.29 0.26 10.72
CA TYR A 84 -0.43 1.41 9.83
C TYR A 84 -1.28 2.52 10.45
N ILE A 85 -1.07 3.75 9.93
CA ILE A 85 -1.83 4.94 10.28
C ILE A 85 -2.34 5.55 8.97
N ALA A 86 -3.65 5.51 8.73
CA ALA A 86 -4.27 6.12 7.55
C ALA A 86 -4.83 7.50 7.92
N THR A 87 -4.10 8.58 7.62
CA THR A 87 -4.60 9.94 7.86
C THR A 87 -5.57 10.40 6.77
N ARG A 88 -5.47 9.82 5.57
CA ARG A 88 -6.43 9.96 4.47
C ARG A 88 -6.41 8.67 3.62
N GLY A 89 -7.56 8.15 3.22
CA GLY A 89 -7.68 6.79 2.66
C GLY A 89 -9.09 6.51 2.13
N GLY A 90 -9.21 5.51 1.26
CA GLY A 90 -10.46 4.99 0.72
C GLY A 90 -11.18 4.04 1.68
N ALA A 91 -12.39 3.62 1.31
CA ALA A 91 -13.25 2.76 2.13
C ALA A 91 -12.66 1.38 2.43
N ASP A 92 -11.72 0.91 1.62
CA ASP A 92 -10.97 -0.34 1.78
C ASP A 92 -9.87 -0.26 2.86
N ILE A 93 -9.48 0.96 3.26
CA ILE A 93 -8.55 1.23 4.36
C ILE A 93 -9.30 1.64 5.64
N TYR A 94 -10.48 2.26 5.49
CA TYR A 94 -11.33 2.77 6.59
C TYR A 94 -12.38 1.79 7.11
#